data_AF-A0A953FZI2-F1
#
_entry.id   AF-A0A953FZI2-F1
#
_cell.length_a   1.000
_cell.length_b   1.000
_cell.length_c   1.000
_cell.angle_alpha   90.00
_cell.angle_beta   90.00
_cell.angle_gamma   90.00
#
_symmetry.space_group_name_H-M   'P 1'
#
loop_
_entity.id
_entity.type
_entity.pdbx_description
1 polymer ?
#
loop_
_entity_poly.entity_id
_entity_poly.type
_entity_poly.pdbx_seq_one_letter_code
_entity_poly.pdbx_strand_id
1 'polypeptide(L)'
;MKKFKFRLQRVLEYRKILREERQRELLAKLHQLRLAKERLEALERAELANRIGEGDVQLLLLYMNGAYGERLKIEIASQRVAVEQAEKERDQAVELYQEAAKDEKALISLKEKKFLEYRAYLEAEDRKFLDELATQKGNLLHAD
;
A
#
# COMPACT_ATOMS: atom_id res chain seq x y z
N MET A 1 -0.66 -40.52 -0.23
CA MET A 1 -1.56 -39.38 0.05
C MET A 1 -1.31 -38.23 -0.94
N LYS A 2 -2.36 -37.56 -1.42
CA LYS A 2 -2.23 -36.43 -2.37
C LYS A 2 -1.77 -35.17 -1.60
N LYS A 3 -0.75 -34.45 -2.09
CA LYS A 3 -0.27 -33.20 -1.47
C LYS A 3 -1.37 -32.13 -1.44
N PHE A 4 -1.38 -31.28 -0.40
CA PHE A 4 -2.30 -30.14 -0.31
C PHE A 4 -2.14 -29.20 -1.51
N LYS A 5 -3.26 -28.84 -2.14
CA LYS A 5 -3.32 -27.85 -3.23
C LYS A 5 -4.39 -26.82 -2.91
N PHE A 6 -3.99 -25.57 -2.76
CA PHE A 6 -4.93 -24.49 -2.55
C PHE A 6 -5.58 -24.09 -3.89
N ARG A 7 -6.91 -24.23 -4.00
CA ARG A 7 -7.64 -24.01 -5.27
C ARG A 7 -7.50 -22.57 -5.78
N LEU A 8 -7.36 -21.59 -4.89
CA LEU A 8 -7.25 -20.17 -5.23
C LEU A 8 -5.80 -19.68 -5.28
N GLN A 9 -4.82 -20.58 -5.45
CA GLN A 9 -3.40 -20.22 -5.46
C GLN A 9 -3.06 -19.18 -6.55
N ARG A 10 -3.58 -19.33 -7.78
CA ARG A 10 -3.39 -18.34 -8.86
C ARG A 10 -4.01 -16.99 -8.53
N VAL A 11 -5.16 -16.98 -7.85
CA VAL A 11 -5.83 -15.73 -7.45
C VAL A 11 -5.02 -15.03 -6.36
N LEU A 12 -4.47 -15.78 -5.39
CA LEU A 12 -3.59 -15.24 -4.36
C LEU A 12 -2.32 -14.61 -4.97
N GLU A 13 -1.70 -15.28 -5.95
CA GLU A 13 -0.53 -14.75 -6.66
C GLU A 13 -0.86 -13.46 -7.41
N TYR A 14 -2.00 -13.42 -8.11
CA TYR A 14 -2.47 -12.20 -8.77
C TYR A 14 -2.70 -11.06 -7.77
N ARG A 15 -3.35 -11.34 -6.63
CA ARG A 15 -3.62 -10.32 -5.59
C ARG A 15 -2.34 -9.79 -4.96
N LYS A 16 -1.31 -10.63 -4.80
CA LYS A 16 0.01 -10.19 -4.35
C LYS A 16 0.66 -9.23 -5.36
N ILE A 17 0.62 -9.55 -6.64
CA ILE A 17 1.13 -8.66 -7.70
C ILE A 17 0.36 -7.34 -7.69
N LEU A 18 -0.97 -7.38 -7.60
CA LEU A 18 -1.80 -6.19 -7.55
C LEU A 18 -1.46 -5.31 -6.33
N ARG A 19 -1.25 -5.89 -5.14
CA ARG A 19 -0.80 -5.14 -3.96
C ARG A 19 0.56 -4.48 -4.21
N GLU A 20 1.50 -5.20 -4.81
CA GLU A 20 2.83 -4.66 -5.15
C GLU A 20 2.75 -3.51 -6.15
N GLU A 21 1.88 -3.59 -7.15
CA GLU A 21 1.62 -2.50 -8.10
C GLU A 21 1.05 -1.27 -7.40
N ARG A 22 0.03 -1.43 -6.55
CA ARG A 22 -0.53 -0.32 -5.75
C ARG A 22 0.46 0.28 -4.78
N GLN A 23 1.36 -0.55 -4.22
CA GLN A 23 2.45 -0.06 -3.38
C GLN A 23 3.41 0.84 -4.17
N ARG A 24 3.78 0.45 -5.39
CA ARG A 24 4.63 1.27 -6.26
C ARG A 24 3.95 2.58 -6.65
N GLU A 25 2.66 2.52 -6.98
CA GLU A 25 1.85 3.71 -7.29
C GLU A 25 1.79 4.68 -6.10
N LEU A 26 1.53 4.17 -4.90
CA LEU A 26 1.55 4.98 -3.67
C LEU A 26 2.90 5.65 -3.43
N LEU A 27 4.01 4.93 -3.63
CA LEU A 27 5.35 5.50 -3.50
C LEU A 27 5.59 6.63 -4.51
N ALA A 28 5.12 6.47 -5.75
CA ALA A 28 5.19 7.51 -6.77
C ALA A 28 4.38 8.75 -6.36
N LYS A 29 3.16 8.58 -5.84
CA LYS A 29 2.31 9.68 -5.36
C LYS A 29 2.90 10.40 -4.15
N LEU A 30 3.49 9.66 -3.20
CA LEU A 30 4.22 10.25 -2.08
C LEU A 30 5.42 11.08 -2.54
N HIS A 31 6.16 10.59 -3.53
CA HIS A 31 7.27 11.33 -4.10
C HIS A 31 6.80 12.62 -4.80
N GLN A 32 5.72 12.56 -5.58
CA GLN A 32 5.11 13.73 -6.22
C GLN A 32 4.66 14.78 -5.19
N LEU A 33 3.98 14.34 -4.13
CA LEU A 33 3.56 15.21 -3.05
C LEU A 33 4.75 15.89 -2.36
N ARG A 34 5.82 15.14 -2.09
CA ARG A 34 7.04 15.70 -1.50
C ARG A 34 7.65 16.78 -2.38
N LEU A 35 7.81 16.53 -3.68
CA LEU A 35 8.34 17.51 -4.63
C LEU A 35 7.45 18.77 -4.71
N ALA A 36 6.12 18.58 -4.70
CA ALA A 36 5.18 19.70 -4.72
C ALA A 36 5.29 20.57 -3.46
N LYS A 37 5.49 19.96 -2.29
CA LYS A 37 5.70 20.68 -1.02
C LYS A 37 7.06 21.39 -0.97
N GLU A 38 8.12 20.72 -1.41
CA GLU A 38 9.46 21.33 -1.51
C GLU A 38 9.46 22.56 -2.42
N ARG A 39 8.75 22.50 -3.56
CA ARG A 39 8.58 23.65 -4.44
C ARG A 39 7.78 24.78 -3.78
N LEU A 40 6.70 24.45 -3.07
CA LEU A 40 5.91 25.44 -2.36
C LEU A 40 6.75 26.17 -1.30
N GLU A 41 7.51 25.42 -0.49
CA GLU A 41 8.41 26.01 0.51
C GLU A 41 9.46 26.91 -0.14
N ALA A 42 10.04 26.52 -1.28
CA ALA A 42 11.00 27.35 -2.00
C ALA A 42 10.40 28.68 -2.45
N LEU A 43 9.16 28.66 -2.97
CA LEU A 43 8.44 29.86 -3.38
C LEU A 43 8.09 30.75 -2.18
N GLU A 44 7.64 30.18 -1.07
CA GLU A 44 7.33 30.92 0.15
C GLU A 44 8.58 31.57 0.76
N ARG A 45 9.74 30.89 0.72
CA ARG A 45 11.02 31.50 1.12
C ARG A 45 11.43 32.65 0.20
N ALA A 46 11.23 32.51 -1.12
CA ALA A 46 11.52 33.57 -2.08
C ALA A 46 10.62 34.81 -1.87
N GLU A 47 9.36 34.59 -1.50
CA GLU A 47 8.40 35.65 -1.19
C GLU A 47 8.78 36.42 0.08
N LEU A 48 9.19 35.71 1.13
CA LEU A 48 9.72 36.32 2.36
C LEU A 48 10.99 37.14 2.11
N ALA A 49 11.92 36.63 1.31
CA ALA A 49 13.13 37.35 0.94
C ALA A 49 12.83 38.64 0.15
N ASN A 50 11.80 38.62 -0.71
CA ASN A 50 11.38 39.78 -1.48
C ASN A 50 10.78 40.91 -0.60
N ARG A 51 10.29 40.60 0.60
CA ARG A 51 9.70 41.58 1.54
C ARG A 51 10.75 42.37 2.35
N ILE A 52 12.01 41.92 2.43
CA ILE A 52 13.02 42.46 3.37
C ILE A 52 13.81 43.65 2.76
N GLY A 53 13.55 44.05 1.51
CA GLY A 53 14.28 45.10 0.78
C GLY A 53 13.82 46.55 1.00
N GLU A 54 13.30 46.93 2.16
CA GLU A 54 12.80 48.30 2.44
C GLU A 54 13.91 49.30 2.85
N GLY A 55 14.93 49.49 2.00
CA GLY A 55 15.97 50.51 2.23
C GLY A 55 16.31 51.29 0.96
N ASP A 56 16.07 52.61 0.96
CA ASP A 56 16.40 53.60 -0.10
C ASP A 56 16.50 53.04 -1.53
N VAL A 57 15.41 52.46 -2.01
CA VAL A 57 15.35 51.77 -3.30
C VAL A 57 14.84 52.72 -4.39
N GLN A 58 15.59 52.85 -5.49
CA GLN A 58 15.19 53.58 -6.69
C GLN A 58 13.79 53.15 -7.17
N LEU A 59 12.95 54.11 -7.60
CA LEU A 59 11.55 53.89 -8.03
C LEU A 59 11.37 52.75 -9.06
N LEU A 60 12.35 52.55 -9.95
CA LEU A 60 12.36 51.45 -10.93
C LEU A 60 12.51 50.07 -10.26
N LEU A 61 13.39 49.94 -9.26
CA LEU A 61 13.55 48.72 -8.48
C LEU A 61 12.32 48.42 -7.63
N LEU A 62 11.64 49.45 -7.11
CA LEU A 62 10.39 49.30 -6.37
C LEU A 62 9.27 48.72 -7.26
N TYR A 63 9.13 49.24 -8.49
CA TYR A 63 8.16 48.74 -9.46
C TYR A 63 8.45 47.30 -9.90
N MET A 64 9.74 46.97 -10.16
CA MET A 64 10.15 45.61 -10.50
C MET A 64 9.95 44.63 -9.34
N ASN A 65 10.24 45.02 -8.09
CA ASN A 65 9.97 44.21 -6.90
C ASN A 65 8.47 43.98 -6.67
N GLY A 66 7.63 44.99 -6.94
CA GLY A 66 6.17 44.87 -6.87
C GLY A 66 5.61 43.86 -7.88
N ALA A 67 6.01 43.97 -9.15
CA ALA A 67 5.56 43.05 -10.20
C ALA A 67 6.05 41.61 -9.96
N TYR A 68 7.30 41.45 -9.48
CA TYR A 68 7.84 40.16 -9.09
C TYR A 68 7.12 39.56 -7.87
N GLY A 69 6.79 40.37 -6.87
CA GLY A 69 6.02 39.96 -5.70
C GLY A 69 4.62 39.48 -6.04
N GLU A 70 3.90 40.19 -6.92
CA GLU A 70 2.59 39.74 -7.40
C GLU A 70 2.68 38.43 -8.19
N ARG A 71 3.68 38.28 -9.06
CA ARG A 71 3.93 37.01 -9.75
C ARG A 71 4.21 35.86 -8.78
N LEU A 72 5.02 36.09 -7.75
CA LEU A 72 5.30 35.09 -6.71
C LEU A 72 4.03 34.68 -5.96
N LYS A 73 3.16 35.63 -5.59
CA LYS A 73 1.88 35.32 -4.94
C LYS A 73 0.99 34.44 -5.82
N ILE A 74 0.89 34.75 -7.12
CA ILE A 74 0.14 33.93 -8.08
C ILE A 74 0.75 32.53 -8.19
N GLU A 75 2.07 32.43 -8.27
CA GLU A 75 2.76 31.15 -8.37
C GLU A 75 2.57 30.31 -7.09
N ILE A 76 2.67 30.91 -5.90
CA ILE A 76 2.38 30.26 -4.61
C ILE A 76 0.93 29.77 -4.57
N ALA A 77 -0.04 30.59 -4.97
CA ALA A 77 -1.43 30.18 -5.02
C ALA A 77 -1.64 28.97 -5.95
N SER A 78 -1.05 29.00 -7.14
CA SER A 78 -1.10 27.87 -8.08
C SER A 78 -0.43 26.61 -7.52
N GLN A 79 0.70 26.77 -6.82
CA GLN A 79 1.44 25.66 -6.25
C GLN A 79 0.70 25.04 -5.06
N ARG A 80 -0.04 25.85 -4.26
CA ARG A 80 -0.92 25.33 -3.20
C ARG A 80 -2.02 24.43 -3.77
N VAL A 81 -2.64 24.83 -4.89
CA VAL A 81 -3.61 23.98 -5.58
C VAL A 81 -2.96 22.68 -6.07
N ALA A 82 -1.73 22.75 -6.59
CA ALA A 82 -0.99 21.55 -7.00
C ALA A 82 -0.67 20.62 -5.83
N VAL A 83 -0.31 21.16 -4.66
CA VAL A 83 -0.12 20.38 -3.43
C VAL A 83 -1.42 19.72 -2.99
N GLU A 84 -2.53 20.45 -2.95
CA GLU A 84 -3.84 19.90 -2.59
C GLU A 84 -4.25 18.75 -3.54
N GLN A 85 -4.03 18.92 -4.84
CA GLN A 85 -4.29 17.88 -5.82
C GLN A 85 -3.41 16.64 -5.60
N ALA A 86 -2.12 16.83 -5.32
CA ALA A 86 -1.21 15.73 -5.00
C ALA A 86 -1.56 15.03 -3.68
N GLU A 87 -2.12 15.74 -2.70
CA GLU A 87 -2.63 15.14 -1.46
C GLU A 87 -3.84 14.25 -1.73
N LYS A 88 -4.81 14.73 -2.52
CA LYS A 88 -5.98 13.94 -2.94
C LYS A 88 -5.57 12.67 -3.68
N GLU A 89 -4.64 12.77 -4.62
CA GLU A 89 -4.13 11.61 -5.37
C GLU A 89 -3.37 10.63 -4.47
N ARG A 90 -2.62 11.13 -3.48
CA ARG A 90 -1.97 10.29 -2.48
C ARG A 90 -2.99 9.56 -1.62
N ASP A 91 -4.04 10.23 -1.17
CA ASP A 91 -5.07 9.63 -0.33
C ASP A 91 -5.83 8.53 -1.10
N GLN A 92 -6.19 8.78 -2.36
CA GLN A 92 -6.77 7.75 -3.23
C GLN A 92 -5.83 6.55 -3.40
N ALA A 93 -4.54 6.78 -3.62
CA ALA A 93 -3.57 5.69 -3.74
C ALA A 93 -3.41 4.89 -2.44
N VAL A 94 -3.52 5.55 -1.28
CA VAL A 94 -3.53 4.88 0.04
C VAL A 94 -4.74 3.97 0.16
N GLU A 95 -5.94 4.44 -0.18
CA GLU A 95 -7.17 3.64 -0.12
C GLU A 95 -7.07 2.39 -0.99
N LEU A 96 -6.64 2.55 -2.25
CA LEU A 96 -6.46 1.43 -3.19
C LEU A 96 -5.43 0.42 -2.70
N TYR A 97 -4.32 0.88 -2.11
CA TYR A 97 -3.32 0.00 -1.52
C TYR A 97 -3.88 -0.76 -0.31
N GLN A 98 -4.63 -0.09 0.56
CA GLN A 98 -5.24 -0.73 1.73
C GLN A 98 -6.26 -1.79 1.34
N GLU A 99 -7.08 -1.52 0.32
CA GLU A 99 -8.03 -2.50 -0.21
C GLU A 99 -7.31 -3.72 -0.78
N ALA A 100 -6.30 -3.51 -1.64
CA ALA A 100 -5.49 -4.60 -2.20
C ALA A 100 -4.79 -5.43 -1.11
N ALA A 101 -4.28 -4.78 -0.05
CA ALA A 101 -3.65 -5.46 1.08
C ALA A 101 -4.65 -6.29 1.91
N LYS A 102 -5.88 -5.79 2.10
CA LYS A 102 -6.96 -6.53 2.78
C LYS A 102 -7.35 -7.77 1.98
N ASP A 103 -7.50 -7.63 0.67
CA ASP A 103 -7.85 -8.73 -0.23
C ASP A 103 -6.79 -9.84 -0.24
N GLU A 104 -5.50 -9.47 -0.33
CA GLU A 104 -4.41 -10.44 -0.24
C GLU A 104 -4.43 -11.16 1.11
N LYS A 105 -4.56 -10.40 2.21
CA LYS A 105 -4.56 -10.96 3.56
C LYS A 105 -5.72 -11.93 3.77
N ALA A 106 -6.92 -11.61 3.27
CA ALA A 106 -8.07 -12.49 3.37
C ALA A 106 -7.83 -13.85 2.69
N LEU A 107 -7.17 -13.86 1.52
CA LEU A 107 -6.82 -15.10 0.82
C LEU A 107 -5.72 -15.90 1.53
N ILE A 108 -4.74 -15.23 2.13
CA ILE A 108 -3.72 -15.89 2.95
C ILE A 108 -4.38 -16.59 4.14
N SER A 109 -5.22 -15.89 4.89
CA SER A 109 -5.93 -16.47 6.05
C SER A 109 -6.85 -17.62 5.63
N LEU A 110 -7.51 -17.52 4.48
CA LEU A 110 -8.31 -18.62 3.93
C LEU A 110 -7.44 -19.84 3.58
N LYS A 111 -6.27 -19.62 2.98
CA LYS A 111 -5.32 -20.69 2.66
C LYS A 111 -4.83 -21.40 3.91
N GLU A 112 -4.47 -20.65 4.95
CA GLU A 112 -4.04 -21.20 6.24
C GLU A 112 -5.14 -22.04 6.88
N LYS A 113 -6.38 -21.52 6.93
CA LYS A 113 -7.52 -22.27 7.44
C LYS A 113 -7.74 -23.58 6.68
N LYS A 114 -7.70 -23.54 5.35
CA LYS A 114 -7.85 -24.74 4.51
C LYS A 114 -6.71 -25.74 4.69
N PHE A 115 -5.50 -25.25 4.96
CA PHE A 115 -4.37 -26.12 5.27
C PHE A 115 -4.53 -26.83 6.62
N LEU A 116 -5.03 -26.12 7.64
CA LEU A 116 -5.33 -26.72 8.95
C LEU A 116 -6.44 -27.78 8.84
N GLU A 117 -7.53 -27.48 8.12
CA GLU A 117 -8.60 -28.44 7.85
C GLU A 117 -8.07 -29.71 7.16
N TYR A 118 -7.17 -29.54 6.19
CA TYR A 118 -6.52 -30.67 5.50
C TYR A 118 -5.63 -31.49 6.44
N ARG A 119 -4.86 -30.86 7.34
CA ARG A 119 -4.06 -31.59 8.33
C ARG A 119 -4.93 -32.39 9.29
N ALA A 120 -5.99 -31.79 9.81
CA ALA A 120 -6.92 -32.47 10.71
C ALA A 120 -7.58 -33.68 10.02
N TYR A 121 -7.90 -33.58 8.73
CA TYR A 121 -8.41 -34.70 7.94
C TYR A 121 -7.40 -35.85 7.84
N LEU A 122 -6.13 -35.55 7.53
CA LEU A 122 -5.09 -36.58 7.47
C LEU A 122 -4.89 -37.28 8.80
N GLU A 123 -4.83 -36.53 9.90
CA GLU A 123 -4.68 -37.10 11.24
C GLU A 123 -5.86 -38.02 11.60
N ALA A 124 -7.09 -37.67 11.15
CA ALA A 124 -8.26 -38.51 11.36
C ALA A 124 -8.25 -39.77 10.50
N GLU A 125 -7.80 -39.68 9.23
CA GLU A 125 -7.60 -40.87 8.38
C GLU A 125 -6.54 -41.81 8.95
N ASP A 126 -5.40 -41.27 9.39
CA ASP A 126 -4.31 -42.05 9.97
C ASP A 126 -4.76 -42.79 11.24
N ARG A 127 -5.52 -42.12 12.12
CA ARG A 127 -6.10 -42.78 13.31
C ARG A 127 -7.07 -43.90 12.94
N LYS A 128 -7.98 -43.64 12.00
CA LYS A 128 -8.91 -44.68 11.52
C LYS A 128 -8.18 -45.88 10.95
N PHE A 129 -7.15 -45.64 10.13
CA PHE A 129 -6.33 -46.70 9.56
C PHE A 129 -5.63 -47.55 10.66
N LEU A 130 -5.11 -46.91 11.70
CA LEU A 130 -4.49 -47.62 12.84
C LEU A 130 -5.51 -48.44 13.64
N ASP A 131 -6.70 -47.90 13.88
CA ASP A 131 -7.79 -48.60 14.58
C ASP A 131 -8.29 -49.82 13.76
N GLU A 132 -8.44 -49.67 12.45
CA GLU A 132 -8.77 -50.76 11.52
C GLU A 132 -7.69 -51.85 11.52
N LEU A 133 -6.41 -51.47 11.54
CA LEU A 133 -5.31 -52.42 11.62
C LEU A 133 -5.31 -53.18 12.96
N ALA A 134 -5.58 -52.48 14.07
CA ALA A 134 -5.65 -53.07 15.40
C ALA A 134 -6.82 -54.05 15.53
N THR A 135 -7.99 -53.70 15.02
CA THR A 135 -9.17 -54.59 15.01
C THR A 135 -8.97 -55.83 14.14
N GLN A 136 -8.34 -55.70 12.96
CA GLN A 136 -8.00 -56.87 12.14
C GLN A 136 -7.02 -57.83 12.86
N LYS A 137 -5.98 -57.30 13.51
CA LYS A 137 -5.04 -58.13 14.29
C LYS A 137 -5.67 -58.75 15.52
N GLY A 138 -6.54 -58.03 16.22
CA GLY A 138 -7.28 -58.56 17.38
C GLY A 138 -8.22 -59.69 17.01
N ASN A 139 -8.93 -59.57 15.88
CA ASN A 139 -9.83 -60.63 15.39
C ASN A 139 -9.07 -61.88 14.93
N LEU A 140 -7.86 -61.74 14.39
CA LEU A 140 -6.99 -62.87 14.03
C LEU A 140 -6.46 -63.64 15.25
N LEU A 141 -6.31 -62.97 16.42
CA LEU A 141 -5.83 -63.60 17.66
C LEU A 141 -6.94 -64.32 18.46
N HIS A 142 -8.20 -64.11 18.11
CA HIS A 142 -9.37 -64.73 18.76
C HIS A 142 -10.07 -65.80 17.89
N ALA A 143 -9.47 -66.18 16.76
CA ALA A 143 -10.01 -67.15 15.81
C ALA A 143 -9.42 -68.57 15.94
N ASP A 144 -8.59 -68.82 16.97
CA ASP A 144 -8.11 -70.16 17.38
C ASP A 144 -8.82 -70.61 18.67
#